data_AF-A0A2L0F8M4-F1
#
_entry.id   AF-A0A2L0F8M4-F1
#
_cell.length_a   1.000
_cell.length_b   1.000
_cell.length_c   1.000
_cell.angle_alpha   90.00
_cell.angle_beta   90.00
_cell.angle_gamma   90.00
#
_symmetry.space_group_name_H-M   'P 1'
#
loop_
_entity.id
_entity.type
_entity.pdbx_description
1 polymer ?
#
loop_
_entity_poly.entity_id
_entity_poly.type
_entity_poly.pdbx_seq_one_letter_code
_entity_poly.pdbx_strand_id
1 'polypeptide(L)'
;MSFGGGVSGEMVVAGATAAAPDAGAAGAPAEGAAERHLSELTVAPGVAPWVSARVGIEGDNEAGLTYTGRALRLDGRHAFALGEPTLSVGLGASALFARETGAGAAGSRAHGAGIDVPLLLGFQSDADLYAVWFGPRLGLELLGGEVRLPAAGPAAEGSLVDVSGRHLEVGFVLGARGGFRHVHVALEVTAAYHHVAGELAGAPVALDQATFTPGGGLTVTF
;
A
#
# COMPACT_ATOMS: atom_id res chain seq x y z
N MET A 1 -13.61 -4.43 -20.84
CA MET A 1 -12.76 -3.44 -20.12
C MET A 1 -13.43 -3.11 -18.79
N SER A 2 -12.71 -2.66 -17.77
CA SER A 2 -13.33 -2.20 -16.52
C SER A 2 -12.66 -0.98 -15.91
N PHE A 3 -13.45 -0.20 -15.16
CA PHE A 3 -13.00 0.93 -14.37
C PHE A 3 -13.53 0.78 -12.95
N GLY A 4 -12.73 1.13 -11.95
CA GLY A 4 -13.17 1.09 -10.57
C GLY A 4 -12.65 2.24 -9.75
N GLY A 5 -13.31 2.48 -8.63
CA GLY A 5 -12.87 3.45 -7.65
C GLY A 5 -13.44 3.15 -6.28
N GLY A 6 -12.72 3.56 -5.25
CA GLY A 6 -13.07 3.26 -3.88
C GLY A 6 -12.14 3.88 -2.85
N VAL A 7 -12.15 3.30 -1.67
CA VAL A 7 -11.29 3.68 -0.54
C VAL A 7 -10.65 2.45 0.09
N SER A 8 -9.45 2.61 0.61
CA SER A 8 -8.75 1.63 1.44
C SER A 8 -8.23 2.31 2.70
N GLY A 9 -8.30 1.64 3.84
CA GLY A 9 -7.79 2.14 5.11
C GLY A 9 -6.71 1.23 5.64
N GLU A 10 -5.49 1.71 5.83
CA GLU A 10 -4.40 0.93 6.39
C GLU A 10 -4.29 1.15 7.90
N MET A 11 -4.32 0.06 8.67
CA MET A 11 -4.27 0.10 10.14
C MET A 11 -3.11 -0.74 10.65
N VAL A 12 -2.35 -0.19 11.60
CA VAL A 12 -1.29 -0.94 12.31
C VAL A 12 -1.91 -1.81 13.39
N VAL A 13 -1.62 -3.10 13.38
CA VAL A 13 -2.15 -4.06 14.38
C VAL A 13 -1.07 -4.56 15.33
N ALA A 14 0.21 -4.55 14.91
CA ALA A 14 1.37 -4.83 15.77
C ALA A 14 2.63 -4.15 15.20
N GLY A 15 3.62 -3.84 16.05
CA GLY A 15 4.85 -3.14 15.66
C GLY A 15 4.88 -1.68 16.12
N ALA A 16 5.78 -0.85 15.57
CA ALA A 16 5.80 0.57 15.92
C ALA A 16 4.48 1.23 15.49
N THR A 17 3.81 1.87 16.44
CA THR A 17 2.55 2.58 16.20
C THR A 17 2.79 4.08 16.29
N ALA A 18 2.15 4.84 15.40
CA ALA A 18 1.95 6.27 15.62
C ALA A 18 0.95 6.44 16.78
N ALA A 19 1.45 6.63 18.01
CA ALA A 19 0.58 6.97 19.13
C ALA A 19 -0.01 8.38 18.95
N ALA A 20 -1.22 8.59 19.49
CA ALA A 20 -1.89 9.88 19.54
C ALA A 20 -0.97 10.97 20.13
N PRO A 21 -1.18 12.27 19.81
CA PRO A 21 -0.34 13.35 20.31
C PRO A 21 -0.54 13.51 21.82
N ASP A 22 0.20 12.73 22.61
CA ASP A 22 0.28 12.93 24.05
C ASP A 22 1.12 14.19 24.31
N ALA A 23 0.40 15.24 24.71
CA ALA A 23 0.97 16.40 25.35
C ALA A 23 1.59 15.97 26.70
N GLY A 24 2.88 15.61 26.72
CA GLY A 24 3.59 15.51 28.00
C GLY A 24 4.88 14.69 28.10
N ALA A 25 5.31 13.91 27.11
CA ALA A 25 6.51 13.09 27.27
C ALA A 25 7.80 13.83 26.85
N ALA A 26 8.31 14.68 27.73
CA ALA A 26 9.71 15.11 27.67
C ALA A 26 10.61 13.88 27.94
N GLY A 27 11.12 13.25 26.89
CA GLY A 27 12.14 12.20 27.01
C GLY A 27 11.96 10.92 26.19
N ALA A 28 11.16 10.90 25.11
CA ALA A 28 11.23 9.78 24.18
C ALA A 28 12.65 9.70 23.57
N PRO A 29 13.33 8.53 23.58
CA PRO A 29 14.64 8.39 22.96
C PRO A 29 14.54 8.76 21.47
N ALA A 30 15.56 9.45 20.94
CA ALA A 30 15.59 9.92 19.55
C ALA A 30 15.33 8.79 18.52
N GLU A 31 15.72 7.56 18.87
CA GLU A 31 15.48 6.32 18.13
C GLU A 31 13.98 6.06 17.90
N GLY A 32 13.14 6.20 18.94
CA GLY A 32 11.69 6.04 18.82
C GLY A 32 10.98 7.18 18.07
N ALA A 33 11.63 8.34 17.87
CA ALA A 33 11.12 9.38 16.99
C ALA A 33 11.43 9.11 15.51
N ALA A 34 12.62 8.58 15.23
CA ALA A 34 13.04 8.17 13.89
C ALA A 34 12.21 6.99 13.36
N GLU A 35 11.98 5.95 14.18
CA GLU A 35 11.14 4.80 13.83
C GLU A 35 9.69 5.21 13.53
N ARG A 36 9.14 6.15 14.31
CA ARG A 36 7.79 6.70 14.08
C ARG A 36 7.69 7.43 12.75
N HIS A 37 8.65 8.32 12.48
CA HIS A 37 8.67 9.05 11.21
C HIS A 37 8.84 8.11 10.01
N LEU A 38 9.66 7.06 10.18
CA LEU A 38 9.80 6.02 9.15
C LEU A 38 8.50 5.24 8.93
N SER A 39 7.77 4.87 9.98
CA SER A 39 6.44 4.24 9.87
C SER A 39 5.44 5.13 9.12
N GLU A 40 5.42 6.44 9.42
CA GLU A 40 4.55 7.41 8.73
C GLU A 40 4.88 7.55 7.24
N LEU A 41 6.15 7.47 6.86
CA LEU A 41 6.59 7.58 5.46
C LEU A 41 6.37 6.29 4.66
N THR A 42 6.49 5.14 5.32
CA THR A 42 6.51 3.83 4.64
C THR A 42 5.13 3.18 4.61
N VAL A 43 4.45 3.13 5.75
CA VAL A 43 3.17 2.45 5.94
C VAL A 43 2.01 3.44 5.96
N ALA A 44 2.21 4.66 6.47
CA ALA A 44 1.24 5.76 6.49
C ALA A 44 -0.19 5.31 6.87
N PRO A 45 -0.45 4.93 8.14
CA PRO A 45 -1.78 4.50 8.57
C PRO A 45 -2.82 5.56 8.22
N GLY A 46 -3.84 5.19 7.45
CA GLY A 46 -4.75 6.18 6.90
C GLY A 46 -5.69 5.65 5.84
N VAL A 47 -6.68 6.47 5.50
CA VAL A 47 -7.65 6.19 4.45
C VAL A 47 -7.22 6.89 3.17
N ALA A 48 -7.05 6.12 2.10
CA ALA A 48 -6.68 6.63 0.79
C ALA A 48 -7.75 6.29 -0.25
N PRO A 49 -8.11 7.24 -1.14
CA PRO A 49 -8.91 6.92 -2.29
C PRO A 49 -8.07 6.12 -3.29
N TRP A 50 -8.71 5.24 -4.04
CA TRP A 50 -8.11 4.61 -5.20
C TRP A 50 -9.01 4.70 -6.41
N VAL A 51 -8.39 4.74 -7.59
CA VAL A 51 -9.04 4.61 -8.88
C VAL A 51 -8.23 3.65 -9.74
N SER A 52 -8.89 2.80 -10.50
CA SER A 52 -8.23 1.84 -11.37
C SER A 52 -8.95 1.66 -12.70
N ALA A 53 -8.18 1.23 -13.70
CA ALA A 53 -8.67 0.77 -14.98
C ALA A 53 -8.00 -0.55 -15.31
N ARG A 54 -8.77 -1.49 -15.87
CA ARG A 54 -8.28 -2.80 -16.32
C ARG A 54 -8.79 -3.15 -17.69
N VAL A 55 -7.97 -3.90 -18.42
CA VAL A 55 -8.29 -4.39 -19.76
C VAL A 55 -7.91 -5.87 -19.86
N GLY A 56 -8.83 -6.66 -20.42
CA GLY A 56 -8.56 -8.05 -20.78
C GLY A 56 -7.72 -8.11 -22.05
N ILE A 57 -6.77 -9.04 -22.07
CA ILE A 57 -5.86 -9.34 -23.16
C ILE A 57 -6.12 -10.80 -23.56
N GLU A 58 -5.84 -11.15 -24.82
CA GLU A 58 -5.99 -12.52 -25.32
C GLU A 58 -5.22 -13.53 -24.45
N GLY A 59 -5.79 -14.73 -24.28
CA GLY A 59 -5.18 -15.82 -23.53
C GLY A 59 -5.26 -15.65 -22.02
N ASP A 60 -6.44 -15.29 -21.49
CA ASP A 60 -6.71 -15.19 -20.04
C ASP A 60 -5.77 -14.22 -19.30
N ASN A 61 -5.30 -13.21 -20.03
CA ASN A 61 -4.41 -12.19 -19.53
C ASN A 61 -5.20 -10.92 -19.20
N GLU A 62 -4.76 -10.17 -18.19
CA GLU A 62 -5.27 -8.84 -17.90
C GLU A 62 -4.12 -7.89 -17.61
N ALA A 63 -4.31 -6.61 -17.97
CA ALA A 63 -3.47 -5.52 -17.51
C ALA A 63 -4.28 -4.49 -16.74
N GLY A 64 -3.66 -3.84 -15.76
CA GLY A 64 -4.27 -2.88 -14.87
C GLY A 64 -3.39 -1.68 -14.59
N LEU A 65 -4.03 -0.53 -14.38
CA LEU A 65 -3.43 0.68 -13.86
C LEU A 65 -4.24 1.13 -12.65
N THR A 66 -3.57 1.37 -11.52
CA THR A 66 -4.21 1.79 -10.28
C THR A 66 -3.47 2.98 -9.68
N TYR A 67 -4.21 3.99 -9.26
CA TYR A 67 -3.69 5.11 -8.48
C TYR A 67 -4.31 5.09 -7.09
N THR A 68 -3.51 5.21 -6.03
CA THR A 68 -3.94 5.10 -4.62
C THR A 68 -3.72 6.40 -3.82
N GLY A 69 -3.62 7.54 -4.50
CA GLY A 69 -3.32 8.82 -3.86
C GLY A 69 -1.83 9.02 -3.54
N ARG A 70 -1.10 7.95 -3.19
CA ARG A 70 0.35 7.96 -2.94
C ARG A 70 1.17 7.18 -3.96
N ALA A 71 0.55 6.26 -4.70
CA ALA A 71 1.24 5.39 -5.63
C ALA A 71 0.51 5.28 -6.96
N LEU A 72 1.27 5.13 -8.04
CA LEU A 72 0.79 4.68 -9.33
C LEU A 72 1.31 3.26 -9.57
N ARG A 73 0.43 2.30 -9.83
CA ARG A 73 0.77 0.90 -10.04
C ARG A 73 0.30 0.44 -11.41
N LEU A 74 1.20 -0.13 -12.19
CA LEU A 74 0.91 -0.89 -13.41
C LEU A 74 1.04 -2.38 -13.07
N ASP A 75 0.08 -3.20 -13.47
CA ASP A 75 0.15 -4.63 -13.25
C ASP A 75 -0.37 -5.46 -14.42
N GLY A 76 0.11 -6.69 -14.51
CA GLY A 76 -0.41 -7.72 -15.40
C GLY A 76 -0.67 -9.00 -14.62
N ARG A 77 -1.63 -9.80 -15.07
CA ARG A 77 -1.89 -11.13 -14.52
C ARG A 77 -2.37 -12.11 -15.57
N HIS A 78 -2.13 -13.40 -15.31
CA HIS A 78 -2.61 -14.51 -16.11
C HIS A 78 -3.44 -15.45 -15.24
N ALA A 79 -4.57 -15.90 -15.75
CA ALA A 79 -5.47 -16.84 -15.10
C ALA A 79 -5.31 -18.26 -15.66
N PHE A 80 -4.96 -19.19 -14.78
CA PHE A 80 -4.87 -20.62 -15.06
C PHE A 80 -6.15 -21.31 -14.55
N ALA A 81 -6.90 -21.93 -15.46
CA ALA A 81 -8.06 -22.74 -15.10
C ALA A 81 -7.63 -24.03 -14.37
N LEU A 82 -8.14 -24.25 -13.15
CA LEU A 82 -7.90 -25.46 -12.36
C LEU A 82 -9.18 -26.29 -12.18
N GLY A 83 -10.11 -26.20 -13.14
CA GLY A 83 -11.47 -26.72 -13.02
C GLY A 83 -12.40 -25.63 -12.52
N GLU A 84 -13.02 -25.83 -11.35
CA GLU A 84 -13.88 -24.83 -10.71
C GLU A 84 -13.11 -23.60 -10.19
N PRO A 85 -11.96 -23.74 -9.49
CA PRO A 85 -11.16 -22.58 -9.14
C PRO A 85 -10.27 -22.12 -10.30
N THR A 86 -9.94 -20.84 -10.28
CA THR A 86 -8.94 -20.23 -11.16
C THR A 86 -7.75 -19.76 -10.35
N LEU A 87 -6.54 -20.11 -10.75
CA LEU A 87 -5.31 -19.57 -10.18
C LEU A 87 -4.87 -18.37 -11.01
N SER A 88 -4.83 -17.19 -10.40
CA SER A 88 -4.29 -15.98 -11.00
C SER A 88 -2.89 -15.72 -10.48
N VAL A 89 -1.92 -15.60 -11.37
CA VAL A 89 -0.55 -15.15 -11.04
C VAL A 89 -0.32 -13.79 -11.69
N GLY A 90 0.14 -12.82 -10.89
CA GLY A 90 0.38 -11.46 -11.37
C GLY A 90 1.77 -10.94 -11.10
N LEU A 91 2.09 -9.82 -11.76
CA LEU A 91 3.26 -9.00 -11.52
C LEU A 91 2.85 -7.53 -11.61
N GLY A 92 3.19 -6.77 -10.58
CA GLY A 92 2.99 -5.32 -10.51
C GLY A 92 4.31 -4.57 -10.40
N ALA A 93 4.31 -3.35 -10.92
CA ALA A 93 5.34 -2.34 -10.69
C ALA A 93 4.68 -1.06 -10.22
N SER A 94 5.24 -0.43 -9.18
CA SER A 94 4.72 0.79 -8.58
C SER A 94 5.75 1.92 -8.61
N ALA A 95 5.25 3.14 -8.76
CA ALA A 95 5.97 4.37 -8.46
C ALA A 95 5.32 5.01 -7.23
N LEU A 96 6.13 5.33 -6.22
CA LEU A 96 5.71 5.86 -4.93
C LEU A 96 6.00 7.36 -4.86
N PHE A 97 5.01 8.11 -4.39
CA PHE A 97 5.05 9.54 -4.14
C PHE A 97 4.65 9.76 -2.68
N ALA A 98 5.62 9.61 -1.77
CA ALA A 98 5.40 9.89 -0.37
C ALA A 98 5.40 11.41 -0.17
N ARG A 99 4.20 11.98 -0.09
CA ARG A 99 3.98 13.40 0.19
C ARG A 99 3.61 13.56 1.66
N GLU A 100 4.40 14.31 2.41
CA GLU A 100 3.94 14.80 3.71
C GLU A 100 2.80 15.82 3.50
N THR A 101 1.73 15.67 4.27
CA THR A 101 0.62 16.62 4.33
C THR A 101 0.69 17.40 5.63
N GLY A 102 0.98 18.71 5.56
CA GLY A 102 1.00 19.59 6.74
C GLY A 102 1.87 20.84 6.57
N ALA A 103 1.76 21.80 7.50
CA ALA A 103 2.51 23.06 7.46
C ALA A 103 4.04 22.90 7.63
N GLY A 104 4.52 21.73 8.08
CA GLY A 104 5.95 21.36 8.15
C GLY A 104 6.50 20.63 6.91
N ALA A 105 5.63 20.28 5.95
CA ALA A 105 5.96 19.47 4.77
C ALA A 105 6.68 20.24 3.65
N ALA A 106 7.01 21.52 3.87
CA ALA A 106 7.56 22.41 2.85
C ALA A 106 9.02 22.03 2.50
N GLY A 107 9.21 20.99 1.68
CA GLY A 107 10.52 20.56 1.18
C GLY A 107 10.82 19.07 1.34
N SER A 108 10.04 18.32 2.12
CA SER A 108 10.16 16.86 2.20
C SER A 108 9.72 16.23 0.89
N ARG A 109 10.57 15.40 0.30
CA ARG A 109 10.29 14.67 -0.94
C ARG A 109 10.84 13.25 -0.82
N ALA A 110 9.97 12.33 -0.41
CA ALA A 110 10.24 10.91 -0.50
C ALA A 110 9.59 10.34 -1.76
N HIS A 111 10.35 9.55 -2.50
CA HIS A 111 9.88 8.87 -3.70
C HIS A 111 10.44 7.45 -3.72
N GLY A 112 9.84 6.61 -4.54
CA GLY A 112 10.27 5.22 -4.60
C GLY A 112 9.72 4.48 -5.79
N ALA A 113 10.16 3.24 -5.91
CA ALA A 113 9.63 2.29 -6.86
C ALA A 113 9.53 0.92 -6.20
N GLY A 114 8.54 0.15 -6.61
CA GLY A 114 8.33 -1.18 -6.09
C GLY A 114 7.88 -2.17 -7.13
N ILE A 115 7.96 -3.44 -6.74
CA ILE A 115 7.40 -4.56 -7.48
C ILE A 115 6.58 -5.42 -6.53
N ASP A 116 5.54 -6.06 -7.05
CA ASP A 116 4.76 -7.00 -6.26
C ASP A 116 4.25 -8.19 -7.08
N VAL A 117 4.10 -9.33 -6.42
CA VAL A 117 3.69 -10.60 -7.03
C VAL A 117 2.51 -11.18 -6.24
N PRO A 118 1.28 -10.99 -6.72
CA PRO A 118 0.10 -11.66 -6.17
C PRO A 118 -0.08 -13.06 -6.79
N LEU A 119 -0.40 -14.04 -5.93
CA LEU A 119 -0.85 -15.37 -6.33
C LEU A 119 -2.22 -15.59 -5.69
N LEU A 120 -3.27 -15.61 -6.50
CA LEU A 120 -4.66 -15.63 -6.01
C LEU A 120 -5.40 -16.85 -6.53
N LEU A 121 -6.11 -17.55 -5.65
CA LEU A 121 -7.14 -18.50 -6.03
C LEU A 121 -8.48 -17.78 -6.04
N GLY A 122 -9.23 -17.95 -7.13
CA GLY A 122 -10.51 -17.29 -7.35
C GLY A 122 -11.61 -18.28 -7.70
N PHE A 123 -12.83 -17.94 -7.29
CA PHE A 123 -14.08 -18.61 -7.66
C PHE A 123 -15.02 -17.55 -8.24
N GLN A 124 -15.68 -17.86 -9.34
CA GLN A 124 -16.61 -16.97 -10.00
C GLN A 124 -17.88 -17.74 -10.37
N SER A 125 -19.04 -17.10 -10.20
CA SER A 125 -20.29 -17.67 -10.69
C SER A 125 -20.38 -17.57 -12.21
N ASP A 126 -20.99 -18.54 -12.89
CA ASP A 126 -21.17 -18.55 -14.36
C ASP A 126 -21.84 -17.27 -14.90
N ALA A 127 -22.74 -16.68 -14.12
CA ALA A 127 -23.48 -15.47 -14.50
C ALA A 127 -22.78 -14.16 -14.08
N ASP A 128 -21.54 -14.21 -13.62
CA ASP A 128 -20.75 -13.08 -13.11
C ASP A 128 -21.46 -12.25 -12.01
N LEU A 129 -22.29 -12.91 -11.21
CA LEU A 129 -23.03 -12.30 -10.11
C LEU A 129 -22.14 -12.09 -8.89
N TYR A 130 -21.27 -13.06 -8.61
CA TYR A 130 -20.31 -12.97 -7.52
C TYR A 130 -18.98 -13.62 -7.87
N ALA A 131 -17.93 -13.12 -7.23
CA ALA A 131 -16.61 -13.71 -7.24
C ALA A 131 -15.96 -13.59 -5.86
N VAL A 132 -15.13 -14.56 -5.49
CA VAL A 132 -14.32 -14.55 -4.27
C VAL A 132 -12.89 -14.88 -4.67
N TRP A 133 -11.91 -14.19 -4.09
CA TRP A 133 -10.51 -14.47 -4.30
C TRP A 133 -9.72 -14.38 -3.01
N PHE A 134 -8.65 -15.16 -2.90
CA PHE A 134 -7.71 -15.05 -1.81
C PHE A 134 -6.33 -15.58 -2.19
N GLY A 135 -5.30 -15.14 -1.47
CA GLY A 135 -3.96 -15.69 -1.62
C GLY A 135 -2.86 -14.72 -1.22
N PRO A 136 -1.60 -15.19 -1.26
CA PRO A 136 -0.47 -14.38 -0.84
C PRO A 136 -0.13 -13.28 -1.86
N ARG A 137 0.52 -12.23 -1.35
CA ARG A 137 1.13 -11.16 -2.12
C ARG A 137 2.49 -10.84 -1.54
N LEU A 138 3.50 -10.76 -2.38
CA LEU A 138 4.85 -10.39 -1.98
C LEU A 138 5.19 -9.05 -2.61
N GLY A 139 5.74 -8.12 -1.83
CA GLY A 139 6.11 -6.79 -2.30
C GLY A 139 7.54 -6.44 -1.92
N LEU A 140 8.22 -5.70 -2.79
CA LEU A 140 9.50 -5.07 -2.48
C LEU A 140 9.46 -3.64 -2.99
N GLU A 141 9.79 -2.68 -2.14
CA GLU A 141 9.86 -1.27 -2.47
C GLU A 141 11.24 -0.71 -2.09
N LEU A 142 11.72 0.21 -2.91
CA LEU A 142 12.91 1.02 -2.67
C LEU A 142 12.47 2.46 -2.51
N LEU A 143 12.95 3.11 -1.46
CA LEU A 143 12.61 4.47 -1.07
C LEU A 143 13.87 5.32 -1.02
N GLY A 144 13.74 6.57 -1.45
CA GLY A 144 14.81 7.55 -1.37
C GLY A 144 14.28 8.98 -1.36
N GLY A 145 15.11 9.90 -0.87
CA GLY A 145 14.85 11.33 -0.95
C GLY A 145 15.24 12.05 0.31
N GLU A 146 14.56 13.16 0.58
CA GLU A 146 14.84 14.03 1.72
C GLU A 146 13.59 14.17 2.57
N VAL A 147 13.75 14.08 3.88
CA VAL A 147 12.66 14.23 4.85
C VAL A 147 13.06 15.25 5.90
N ARG A 148 12.10 16.08 6.30
CA ARG A 148 12.34 17.06 7.35
C ARG A 148 12.07 16.43 8.71
N LEU A 149 13.11 16.34 9.53
CA LEU A 149 12.94 15.88 10.91
C LEU A 149 12.15 16.91 11.73
N PRO A 150 11.35 16.48 12.72
CA PRO A 150 10.69 17.42 13.62
C PRO A 150 11.71 18.29 14.35
N ALA A 151 11.41 19.59 14.45
CA ALA A 151 12.29 20.54 15.10
C ALA A 151 12.47 20.26 16.59
N ALA A 152 13.68 20.47 17.12
CA ALA A 152 13.99 20.31 18.54
C ALA A 152 13.38 21.40 19.45
N GLY A 153 12.52 22.29 18.92
CA GLY A 153 11.86 23.35 19.67
C GLY A 153 10.85 24.15 18.84
N PRO A 154 9.98 24.96 19.49
CA PRO A 154 8.82 25.61 18.86
C PRO A 154 9.15 26.75 17.88
N ALA A 155 10.42 27.15 17.76
CA ALA A 155 10.87 28.26 16.93
C ALA A 155 11.91 27.88 15.86
N ALA A 156 12.25 26.60 15.73
CA ALA A 156 13.20 26.11 14.73
C ALA A 156 12.46 25.40 13.59
N GLU A 157 12.93 25.59 12.36
CA GLU A 157 12.57 24.67 11.28
C GLU A 157 13.44 23.41 11.41
N GLY A 158 12.82 22.25 11.20
CA GLY A 158 13.52 20.98 11.16
C GLY A 158 14.56 20.91 10.03
N SER A 159 15.65 20.18 10.24
CA SER A 159 16.63 19.93 9.18
C SER A 159 16.09 18.92 8.16
N LEU A 160 16.33 19.20 6.88
CA LEU A 160 16.21 18.19 5.84
C LEU A 160 17.37 17.21 5.98
N VAL A 161 17.04 15.92 5.98
CA VAL A 161 18.01 14.84 6.03
C VAL A 161 17.73 13.82 4.93
N ASP A 162 18.78 13.23 4.40
CA ASP A 162 18.66 12.14 3.45
C ASP A 162 18.01 10.92 4.13
N VAL A 163 17.08 10.31 3.39
CA VAL A 163 16.49 9.03 3.71
C VAL A 163 16.69 8.08 2.55
N SER A 164 17.08 6.86 2.86
CA SER A 164 17.07 5.75 1.91
C SER A 164 16.61 4.50 2.61
N GLY A 165 15.88 3.63 1.90
CA GLY A 165 15.37 2.42 2.52
C GLY A 165 14.86 1.39 1.54
N ARG A 166 14.77 0.17 2.04
CA ARG A 166 14.07 -0.95 1.42
C ARG A 166 12.91 -1.35 2.30
N HIS A 167 11.82 -1.73 1.67
CA HIS A 167 10.61 -2.20 2.33
C HIS A 167 10.20 -3.52 1.69
N LEU A 168 10.19 -4.59 2.49
CA LEU A 168 9.70 -5.91 2.11
C LEU A 168 8.32 -6.11 2.72
N GLU A 169 7.37 -6.53 1.90
CA GLU A 169 5.99 -6.83 2.31
C GLU A 169 5.67 -8.30 2.03
N VAL A 170 5.10 -8.97 3.02
CA VAL A 170 4.50 -10.29 2.88
C VAL A 170 3.05 -10.21 3.33
N GLY A 171 2.15 -10.25 2.37
CA GLY A 171 0.71 -10.06 2.56
C GLY A 171 -0.11 -11.30 2.23
N PHE A 172 -1.33 -11.32 2.77
CA PHE A 172 -2.41 -12.21 2.38
C PHE A 172 -3.64 -11.37 2.08
N VAL A 173 -4.24 -11.60 0.91
CA VAL A 173 -5.41 -10.89 0.40
C VAL A 173 -6.61 -11.82 0.48
N LEU A 174 -7.76 -11.28 0.89
CA LEU A 174 -9.08 -11.89 0.76
C LEU A 174 -10.03 -10.84 0.19
N GLY A 175 -10.69 -11.15 -0.91
CA GLY A 175 -11.66 -10.27 -1.50
C GLY A 175 -12.90 -10.99 -2.03
N ALA A 176 -13.96 -10.22 -2.16
CA ALA A 176 -15.21 -10.65 -2.72
C ALA A 176 -15.81 -9.52 -3.56
N ARG A 177 -16.50 -9.90 -4.62
CA ARG A 177 -17.24 -9.01 -5.49
C ARG A 177 -18.65 -9.54 -5.65
N GLY A 178 -19.62 -8.65 -5.65
CA GLY A 178 -21.01 -8.96 -5.92
C GLY A 178 -21.65 -7.86 -6.76
N GLY A 179 -22.50 -8.22 -7.71
CA GLY A 179 -23.15 -7.24 -8.57
C GLY A 179 -24.01 -7.87 -9.64
N PHE A 180 -24.43 -7.01 -10.57
CA PHE A 180 -25.29 -7.42 -11.68
C PHE A 180 -24.93 -6.64 -12.93
N ARG A 181 -24.77 -7.37 -14.05
CA ARG A 181 -24.39 -6.85 -15.36
C ARG A 181 -23.07 -6.09 -15.31
N HIS A 182 -23.14 -4.77 -15.39
CA HIS A 182 -22.00 -3.89 -15.58
C HIS A 182 -21.53 -3.25 -14.28
N VAL A 183 -22.22 -3.44 -13.16
CA VAL A 183 -21.91 -2.75 -11.90
C VAL A 183 -21.73 -3.76 -10.80
N HIS A 184 -20.56 -3.70 -10.17
CA HIS A 184 -20.21 -4.57 -9.06
C HIS A 184 -19.61 -3.80 -7.90
N VAL A 185 -19.95 -4.21 -6.69
CA VAL A 185 -19.29 -3.80 -5.46
C VAL A 185 -18.18 -4.80 -5.19
N ALA A 186 -16.98 -4.31 -4.92
CA ALA A 186 -15.86 -5.13 -4.49
C ALA A 186 -15.45 -4.74 -3.08
N LEU A 187 -15.16 -5.73 -2.25
CA LEU A 187 -14.59 -5.61 -0.92
C LEU A 187 -13.31 -6.44 -0.88
N GLU A 188 -12.26 -5.88 -0.31
CA GLU A 188 -10.98 -6.57 -0.15
C GLU A 188 -10.41 -6.27 1.23
N VAL A 189 -9.73 -7.25 1.80
CA VAL A 189 -9.01 -7.14 3.06
C VAL A 189 -7.63 -7.72 2.84
N THR A 190 -6.61 -6.94 3.18
CA THR A 190 -5.22 -7.41 3.18
C THR A 190 -4.69 -7.43 4.61
N ALA A 191 -4.05 -8.52 5.00
CA ALA A 191 -3.21 -8.57 6.20
C ALA A 191 -1.76 -8.70 5.75
N ALA A 192 -0.88 -7.82 6.23
CA ALA A 192 0.51 -7.81 5.78
C ALA A 192 1.51 -7.67 6.92
N TYR A 193 2.68 -8.28 6.73
CA TYR A 193 3.87 -8.07 7.52
C TYR A 193 4.88 -7.28 6.70
N HIS A 194 5.42 -6.23 7.31
CA HIS A 194 6.32 -5.27 6.70
C HIS A 194 7.65 -5.31 7.42
N HIS A 195 8.73 -5.43 6.66
CA HIS A 195 10.10 -5.23 7.14
C HIS A 195 10.72 -4.07 6.37
N VAL A 196 10.99 -2.98 7.07
CA VAL A 196 11.64 -1.78 6.53
C VAL A 196 13.03 -1.70 7.10
N ALA A 197 14.03 -1.45 6.25
CA ALA A 197 15.39 -1.21 6.68
C ALA A 197 16.01 -0.11 5.84
N GLY A 198 16.78 0.78 6.44
CA GLY A 198 17.34 1.92 5.74
C GLY A 198 18.26 2.78 6.58
N GLU A 199 18.48 3.99 6.10
CA GLU A 199 19.28 5.02 6.77
C GLU A 199 18.48 6.32 6.82
N LEU A 200 18.57 6.99 7.97
CA LEU A 200 18.02 8.32 8.21
C LEU A 200 19.13 9.21 8.78
N ALA A 201 19.50 10.28 8.06
CA ALA A 201 20.63 11.13 8.44
C ALA A 201 21.96 10.35 8.66
N GLY A 202 22.17 9.27 7.91
CA GLY A 202 23.33 8.38 8.04
C GLY A 202 23.29 7.42 9.23
N ALA A 203 22.22 7.41 10.02
CA ALA A 203 22.00 6.42 11.07
C ALA A 203 21.16 5.25 10.54
N PRO A 204 21.56 3.99 10.77
CA PRO A 204 20.75 2.84 10.36
C PRO A 204 19.46 2.77 11.18
N VAL A 205 18.35 2.47 10.50
CA VAL A 205 17.03 2.30 11.11
C VAL A 205 16.36 1.09 10.50
N ALA A 206 15.65 0.33 11.33
CA ALA A 206 14.82 -0.78 10.88
C ALA A 206 13.49 -0.79 11.64
N LEU A 207 12.46 -1.26 10.97
CA LEU A 207 11.11 -1.34 11.50
C LEU A 207 10.44 -2.62 11.02
N ASP A 208 9.81 -3.31 11.95
CA ASP A 208 8.94 -4.45 11.68
C ASP A 208 7.51 -4.13 12.12
N GLN A 209 6.54 -4.40 11.26
CA GLN A 209 5.15 -4.03 11.51
C GLN A 209 4.16 -4.98 10.84
N ALA A 210 3.02 -5.20 11.49
CA ALA A 210 1.88 -5.89 10.91
C ALA A 210 0.72 -4.92 10.69
N THR A 211 0.09 -5.00 9.52
CA THR A 211 -1.03 -4.14 9.13
C THR A 211 -2.24 -4.95 8.72
N PHE A 212 -3.39 -4.26 8.76
CA PHE A 212 -4.65 -4.73 8.25
C PHE A 212 -5.29 -3.62 7.43
N THR A 213 -5.60 -3.93 6.16
CA THR A 213 -6.02 -2.95 5.16
C THR A 213 -7.35 -3.36 4.55
N PRO A 214 -8.49 -2.99 5.15
CA PRO A 214 -9.80 -3.08 4.49
C PRO A 214 -9.89 -2.08 3.33
N GLY A 215 -10.54 -2.51 2.26
CA GLY A 215 -10.84 -1.69 1.10
C GLY A 215 -12.18 -2.07 0.49
N GLY A 216 -12.80 -1.09 -0.17
CA GLY A 216 -14.05 -1.30 -0.86
C GLY A 216 -14.26 -0.27 -1.97
N GLY A 217 -14.97 -0.67 -3.01
CA GLY A 217 -15.25 0.20 -4.14
C GLY A 217 -16.28 -0.34 -5.10
N LEU A 218 -16.52 0.45 -6.15
CA LEU A 218 -17.37 0.11 -7.26
C LEU A 218 -16.52 -0.15 -8.50
N THR A 219 -16.90 -1.15 -9.27
CA THR A 219 -16.32 -1.47 -10.57
C THR A 219 -17.41 -1.49 -11.63
N VAL A 220 -17.12 -0.84 -12.76
CA VAL A 220 -17.98 -0.82 -13.95
C VAL A 220 -17.30 -1.57 -15.09
N THR A 221 -18.01 -2.50 -15.72
CA THR A 221 -17.51 -3.31 -16.85
C THR A 221 -18.21 -2.94 -18.17
N PHE A 222 -17.45 -2.97 -19.28
CA PHE A 222 -17.91 -2.65 -20.63
C PHE A 222 -17.44 -3.71 -21.63
#